data_AF-X0WSK4-F1
#
_entry.id   AF-X0WSK4-F1
#
_cell.length_a   1.000
_cell.length_b   1.000
_cell.length_c   1.000
_cell.angle_alpha   90.00
_cell.angle_beta   90.00
_cell.angle_gamma   90.00
#
_symmetry.space_group_name_H-M   'P 1'
#
loop_
_entity.id
_entity.type
_entity.pdbx_description
1 polymer ?
#
loop_
_entity_poly.entity_id
_entity_poly.type
_entity_poly.pdbx_seq_one_letter_code
_entity_poly.pdbx_strand_id
1 'polypeptide(L)'
;WWFDSREETGGIPPPAINDSYGLVTNNSLIWGLCPWDDHDPLNVIPLVDDLAWYMDTDGQRTMVPHNGTDVMDMQQGIRDYLNATPYNDSYYEVTVEKPDFLWIEDEVKRCEDVILLLGFWTAEDDYMPPEAWWRVGGHYVTCAGVNSDTWQLAISDPMWDISAPAGGSGVHNNTTYVSHDIYNVTGTFTPGGNWSLENYAVGDPGIANFMGQNANPNSSLPVGPYLGPMFPLHVEIEYAVAVSPIVVDATLVGNVTFE
;
A
#
# COMPACT_ATOMS: atom_id res chain seq x y z
N TRP A 1 8.32 -7.54 4.09
CA TRP A 1 9.31 -7.94 3.06
C TRP A 1 10.47 -6.96 3.03
N TRP A 2 10.29 -5.68 2.67
CA TRP A 2 11.44 -4.75 2.61
C TRP A 2 12.11 -4.52 3.97
N PHE A 3 11.35 -4.26 5.04
CA PHE A 3 11.90 -4.13 6.40
C PHE A 3 12.69 -5.34 6.86
N ASP A 4 12.24 -6.54 6.48
CA ASP A 4 12.91 -7.79 6.82
C ASP A 4 14.27 -7.86 6.11
N SER A 5 14.27 -7.70 4.78
CA SER A 5 15.48 -7.65 3.93
C SER A 5 16.49 -6.59 4.37
N ARG A 6 16.02 -5.43 4.83
CA ARG A 6 16.88 -4.33 5.26
C ARG A 6 17.69 -4.65 6.51
N GLU A 7 17.07 -5.37 7.45
CA GLU A 7 17.67 -5.70 8.74
C GLU A 7 18.44 -7.04 8.70
N GLU A 8 18.33 -7.78 7.58
CA GLU A 8 19.12 -8.98 7.33
C GLU A 8 20.63 -8.72 7.42
N THR A 9 21.32 -9.58 8.15
CA THR A 9 22.77 -9.52 8.30
C THR A 9 23.49 -10.23 7.15
N GLY A 10 24.74 -9.86 6.87
CA GLY A 10 25.58 -10.58 5.90
C GLY A 10 25.37 -10.22 4.41
N GLY A 11 24.27 -9.54 4.05
CA GLY A 11 24.06 -9.01 2.70
C GLY A 11 24.00 -10.08 1.60
N ILE A 12 23.46 -11.25 1.94
CA ILE A 12 23.35 -12.40 1.04
C ILE A 12 22.00 -12.29 0.30
N PRO A 13 21.99 -12.16 -1.04
CA PRO A 13 20.74 -12.10 -1.78
C PRO A 13 20.16 -13.52 -2.02
N PRO A 14 18.84 -13.63 -2.20
CA PRO A 14 18.20 -14.87 -2.65
C PRO A 14 18.82 -15.38 -3.98
N PRO A 15 18.87 -16.71 -4.20
CA PRO A 15 18.20 -17.77 -3.45
C PRO A 15 19.04 -18.36 -2.31
N ALA A 16 20.16 -17.74 -1.95
CA ALA A 16 20.96 -18.20 -0.82
C ALA A 16 20.25 -17.79 0.48
N ILE A 17 20.01 -18.77 1.36
CA ILE A 17 19.23 -18.60 2.60
C ILE A 17 19.89 -17.59 3.54
N ASN A 18 19.14 -16.56 3.92
CA ASN A 18 19.49 -15.52 4.86
C ASN A 18 18.24 -15.04 5.61
N ASP A 19 17.85 -15.82 6.63
CA ASP A 19 16.63 -15.58 7.44
C ASP A 19 17.02 -15.08 8.87
N SER A 20 17.84 -14.04 8.97
CA SER A 20 18.44 -13.59 10.24
C SER A 20 17.59 -12.56 11.01
N TYR A 21 16.63 -11.91 10.36
CA TYR A 21 15.66 -11.02 11.00
C TYR A 21 14.37 -11.78 11.32
N GLY A 22 13.66 -12.33 10.34
CA GLY A 22 12.46 -13.13 10.60
C GLY A 22 11.22 -12.33 10.99
N LEU A 23 11.12 -11.09 10.53
CA LEU A 23 9.85 -10.37 10.41
C LEU A 23 8.97 -11.02 9.34
N VAL A 24 9.56 -11.54 8.25
CA VAL A 24 8.86 -12.44 7.33
C VAL A 24 9.10 -13.88 7.77
N THR A 25 8.00 -14.63 7.95
CA THR A 25 8.14 -16.05 8.30
C THR A 25 8.56 -16.86 7.08
N ASN A 26 9.60 -17.67 7.21
CA ASN A 26 9.95 -18.68 6.22
C ASN A 26 8.93 -19.85 6.24
N ASN A 27 8.06 -19.92 5.23
CA ASN A 27 7.03 -20.97 5.15
C ASN A 27 7.52 -22.30 4.54
N SER A 28 8.80 -22.44 4.15
CA SER A 28 9.35 -23.70 3.60
C SER A 28 9.21 -24.88 4.56
N LEU A 29 9.31 -24.61 5.87
CA LEU A 29 9.28 -25.61 6.94
C LEU A 29 7.88 -26.18 7.19
N ILE A 30 6.82 -25.43 6.86
CA ILE A 30 5.42 -25.86 7.02
C ILE A 30 5.09 -27.02 6.06
N TRP A 31 5.76 -27.07 4.90
CA TRP A 31 5.52 -28.07 3.86
C TRP A 31 6.54 -29.21 3.84
N GLY A 32 7.49 -29.22 4.78
CA GLY A 32 8.55 -30.23 4.82
C GLY A 32 9.46 -30.23 3.58
N LEU A 33 9.56 -29.09 2.90
CA LEU A 33 10.40 -28.90 1.72
C LEU A 33 11.84 -28.54 2.13
N CYS A 34 12.76 -28.57 1.16
CA CYS A 34 14.11 -28.03 1.35
C CYS A 34 13.98 -26.56 1.77
N PRO A 35 14.70 -26.08 2.81
CA PRO A 35 14.60 -24.69 3.20
C PRO A 35 14.98 -23.80 2.02
N TRP A 36 14.07 -22.92 1.64
CA TRP A 36 14.32 -21.77 0.77
C TRP A 36 14.37 -20.53 1.65
N ASP A 37 14.99 -19.47 1.14
CA ASP A 37 15.07 -18.16 1.79
C ASP A 37 13.66 -17.59 2.08
N ASP A 38 13.48 -16.85 3.17
CA ASP A 38 12.20 -16.16 3.46
C ASP A 38 11.84 -15.08 2.42
N HIS A 39 12.80 -14.63 1.60
CA HIS A 39 12.58 -13.79 0.44
C HIS A 39 12.55 -14.58 -0.89
N ASP A 40 12.43 -15.91 -0.85
CA ASP A 40 12.20 -16.72 -2.06
C ASP A 40 10.82 -16.41 -2.67
N PRO A 41 10.68 -16.32 -4.01
CA PRO A 41 9.39 -16.13 -4.66
C PRO A 41 8.30 -17.13 -4.25
N LEU A 42 8.66 -18.33 -3.78
CA LEU A 42 7.73 -19.33 -3.27
C LEU A 42 7.12 -18.97 -1.91
N ASN A 43 7.73 -18.04 -1.16
CA ASN A 43 7.21 -17.54 0.10
C ASN A 43 6.17 -16.41 -0.08
N VAL A 44 6.06 -15.84 -1.29
CA VAL A 44 5.13 -14.73 -1.58
C VAL A 44 3.68 -15.10 -1.34
N ILE A 45 3.20 -16.20 -1.92
CA ILE A 45 1.78 -16.61 -1.77
C ILE A 45 1.44 -16.95 -0.31
N PRO A 46 2.23 -17.76 0.41
CA PRO A 46 2.00 -17.99 1.84
C PRO A 46 1.96 -16.71 2.67
N LEU A 47 2.85 -15.75 2.42
CA LEU A 47 2.83 -14.48 3.14
C LEU A 47 1.58 -13.66 2.80
N VAL A 48 1.19 -13.60 1.53
CA VAL A 48 -0.03 -12.88 1.10
C VAL A 48 -1.27 -13.50 1.75
N ASP A 49 -1.37 -14.83 1.80
CA ASP A 49 -2.49 -15.53 2.45
C ASP A 49 -2.54 -15.25 3.96
N ASP A 50 -1.39 -15.22 4.63
CA ASP A 50 -1.31 -14.92 6.07
C ASP A 50 -1.73 -13.46 6.35
N LEU A 51 -1.20 -12.50 5.59
CA LEU A 51 -1.60 -11.09 5.69
C LEU A 51 -3.08 -10.89 5.35
N ALA A 52 -3.59 -11.54 4.32
CA ALA A 52 -5.01 -11.48 3.94
C ALA A 52 -5.91 -11.95 5.08
N TRP A 53 -5.52 -13.00 5.81
CA TRP A 53 -6.22 -13.45 7.00
C TRP A 53 -6.16 -12.41 8.13
N TYR A 54 -4.98 -11.86 8.44
CA TYR A 54 -4.86 -10.83 9.49
C TYR A 54 -5.70 -9.59 9.19
N MET A 55 -5.70 -9.15 7.93
CA MET A 55 -6.42 -7.98 7.42
C MET A 55 -7.88 -8.28 7.06
N ASP A 56 -8.42 -9.44 7.44
CA ASP A 56 -9.80 -9.87 7.16
C ASP A 56 -10.26 -9.72 5.71
N THR A 57 -9.36 -9.87 4.74
CA THR A 57 -9.68 -9.64 3.32
C THR A 57 -10.82 -10.54 2.86
N ASP A 58 -11.82 -9.98 2.20
CA ASP A 58 -13.09 -10.62 1.81
C ASP A 58 -13.89 -11.23 2.99
N GLY A 59 -13.60 -10.81 4.23
CA GLY A 59 -14.20 -11.35 5.45
C GLY A 59 -13.66 -12.72 5.86
N GLN A 60 -12.45 -13.09 5.44
CA GLN A 60 -11.87 -14.42 5.68
C GLN A 60 -11.72 -14.78 7.17
N ARG A 61 -11.41 -13.81 8.03
CA ARG A 61 -11.17 -14.01 9.47
C ARG A 61 -12.44 -13.87 10.29
N THR A 62 -13.29 -12.89 9.98
CA THR A 62 -14.54 -12.63 10.72
C THR A 62 -15.73 -13.46 10.21
N MET A 63 -15.62 -14.01 9.00
CA MET A 63 -16.71 -14.63 8.24
C MET A 63 -17.86 -13.66 7.93
N VAL A 64 -17.59 -12.34 7.92
CA VAL A 64 -18.53 -11.30 7.49
C VAL A 64 -18.16 -10.89 6.07
N PRO A 65 -18.90 -11.36 5.04
CA PRO A 65 -18.49 -11.14 3.66
C PRO A 65 -18.45 -9.66 3.29
N HIS A 66 -17.33 -9.26 2.71
CA HIS A 66 -17.13 -7.98 2.05
C HIS A 66 -16.18 -8.19 0.85
N ASN A 67 -15.85 -7.13 0.11
CA ASN A 67 -15.02 -7.23 -1.08
C ASN A 67 -13.71 -6.45 -0.87
N GLY A 68 -12.59 -7.14 -1.00
CA GLY A 68 -11.25 -6.59 -0.79
C GLY A 68 -10.93 -6.41 0.69
N THR A 69 -10.14 -5.40 1.01
CA THR A 69 -9.64 -5.14 2.37
C THR A 69 -10.09 -3.75 2.82
N ASP A 70 -10.87 -3.67 3.90
CA ASP A 70 -11.15 -2.38 4.55
C ASP A 70 -9.86 -1.82 5.18
N VAL A 71 -9.64 -0.51 5.06
CA VAL A 71 -8.41 0.12 5.56
C VAL A 71 -8.25 -0.02 7.09
N MET A 72 -9.36 -0.13 7.83
CA MET A 72 -9.32 -0.35 9.27
C MET A 72 -8.96 -1.80 9.61
N ASP A 73 -9.36 -2.75 8.76
CA ASP A 73 -8.92 -4.14 8.88
C ASP A 73 -7.45 -4.27 8.48
N MET A 74 -6.96 -3.51 7.49
CA MET A 74 -5.53 -3.41 7.17
C MET A 74 -4.74 -2.87 8.38
N GLN A 75 -5.19 -1.77 8.97
CA GLN A 75 -4.61 -1.18 10.17
C GLN A 75 -4.51 -2.22 11.30
N GLN A 76 -5.62 -2.90 11.60
CA GLN A 76 -5.66 -3.90 12.68
C GLN A 76 -4.82 -5.14 12.32
N GLY A 77 -4.85 -5.57 11.07
CA GLY A 77 -4.10 -6.72 10.56
C GLY A 77 -2.60 -6.52 10.66
N ILE A 78 -2.09 -5.34 10.31
CA ILE A 78 -0.66 -4.99 10.48
C ILE A 78 -0.27 -5.08 11.96
N ARG A 79 -1.08 -4.51 12.85
CA ARG A 79 -0.82 -4.56 14.31
C ARG A 79 -0.83 -5.99 14.84
N ASP A 80 -1.81 -6.80 14.43
CA ASP A 80 -1.92 -8.19 14.84
C ASP A 80 -0.76 -9.04 14.30
N TYR A 81 -0.34 -8.80 13.06
CA TYR A 81 0.83 -9.43 12.45
C TYR A 81 2.09 -9.10 13.24
N LEU A 82 2.36 -7.81 13.51
CA LEU A 82 3.51 -7.38 14.30
C LEU A 82 3.48 -8.01 15.71
N ASN A 83 2.32 -8.07 16.36
CA ASN A 83 2.12 -8.73 17.67
C ASN A 83 2.36 -10.25 17.66
N ALA A 84 2.19 -10.91 16.50
CA ALA A 84 2.52 -12.32 16.34
C ALA A 84 4.03 -12.56 16.16
N THR A 85 4.80 -11.50 15.92
CA THR A 85 6.26 -11.54 15.81
C THR A 85 6.95 -10.94 17.06
N PRO A 86 8.27 -11.13 17.24
CA PRO A 86 9.03 -10.41 18.26
C PRO A 86 9.18 -8.89 18.00
N TYR A 87 8.62 -8.36 16.91
CA TYR A 87 8.86 -7.00 16.41
C TYR A 87 7.76 -5.99 16.75
N ASN A 88 6.83 -6.36 17.61
CA ASN A 88 5.74 -5.48 18.06
C ASN A 88 6.21 -4.19 18.77
N ASP A 89 7.40 -4.22 19.38
CA ASP A 89 8.05 -3.07 20.00
C ASP A 89 9.13 -2.44 19.09
N SER A 90 9.27 -2.93 17.84
CA SER A 90 10.24 -2.42 16.86
C SER A 90 9.60 -1.55 15.78
N TYR A 91 8.31 -1.76 15.50
CA TYR A 91 7.57 -1.02 14.48
C TYR A 91 6.23 -0.54 15.04
N TYR A 92 5.76 0.58 14.50
CA TYR A 92 4.40 1.05 14.69
C TYR A 92 3.74 1.28 13.34
N GLU A 93 2.42 1.33 13.35
CA GLU A 93 1.59 1.61 12.18
C GLU A 93 0.78 2.88 12.45
N VAL A 94 0.58 3.69 11.41
CA VAL A 94 -0.31 4.86 11.41
C VAL A 94 -1.17 4.87 10.15
N THR A 95 -2.48 4.94 10.34
CA THR A 95 -3.47 5.15 9.28
C THR A 95 -4.00 6.58 9.36
N VAL A 96 -3.90 7.33 8.26
CA VAL A 96 -4.36 8.71 8.15
C VAL A 96 -5.43 8.83 7.08
N GLU A 97 -6.61 9.31 7.48
CA GLU A 97 -7.69 9.68 6.57
C GLU A 97 -7.39 11.03 5.90
N LYS A 98 -7.61 11.13 4.58
CA LYS A 98 -7.34 12.31 3.74
C LYS A 98 -5.94 12.90 4.02
N PRO A 99 -4.87 12.10 3.88
CA PRO A 99 -3.53 12.52 4.27
C PRO A 99 -3.12 13.81 3.54
N ASP A 100 -2.37 14.66 4.23
CA ASP A 100 -1.71 15.80 3.57
C ASP A 100 -0.53 15.30 2.72
N PHE A 101 -0.23 15.98 1.61
CA PHE A 101 0.89 15.60 0.76
C PHE A 101 2.23 15.64 1.51
N LEU A 102 2.44 16.64 2.37
CA LEU A 102 3.69 16.76 3.14
C LEU A 102 3.80 15.67 4.21
N TRP A 103 2.67 15.18 4.72
CA TRP A 103 2.68 14.03 5.62
C TRP A 103 3.14 12.76 4.88
N ILE A 104 2.62 12.51 3.67
CA ILE A 104 3.08 11.39 2.82
C ILE A 104 4.57 11.53 2.53
N GLU A 105 5.02 12.75 2.18
CA GLU A 105 6.43 13.05 1.92
C GLU A 105 7.33 12.69 3.10
N ASP A 106 6.97 13.14 4.30
CA ASP A 106 7.76 12.93 5.51
C ASP A 106 7.93 11.44 5.81
N GLU A 107 6.86 10.65 5.73
CA GLU A 107 6.92 9.21 6.00
C GLU A 107 7.71 8.47 4.90
N VAL A 108 7.50 8.79 3.61
CA VAL A 108 8.30 8.23 2.50
C VAL A 108 9.79 8.52 2.67
N LYS A 109 10.15 9.75 3.07
CA LYS A 109 11.56 10.15 3.30
C LYS A 109 12.20 9.49 4.52
N ARG A 110 11.40 9.12 5.52
CA ARG A 110 11.85 8.37 6.70
C ARG A 110 12.09 6.88 6.40
N CYS A 111 11.95 6.48 5.13
CA CYS A 111 12.02 5.10 4.67
C CYS A 111 10.95 4.22 5.34
N GLU A 112 9.73 4.75 5.37
CA GLU A 112 8.57 4.07 5.89
C GLU A 112 7.74 3.58 4.70
N ASP A 113 7.24 2.34 4.80
CA ASP A 113 6.44 1.73 3.74
C ASP A 113 5.05 2.39 3.76
N VAL A 114 4.80 3.31 2.82
CA VAL A 114 3.51 4.00 2.69
C VAL A 114 2.63 3.30 1.65
N ILE A 115 1.48 2.79 2.10
CA ILE A 115 0.41 2.25 1.28
C ILE A 115 -0.68 3.32 1.17
N LEU A 116 -1.18 3.58 -0.04
CA LEU A 116 -2.27 4.52 -0.30
C LEU A 116 -3.53 3.74 -0.69
N LEU A 117 -4.67 4.09 -0.08
CA LEU A 117 -5.98 3.70 -0.59
C LEU A 117 -6.45 4.76 -1.59
N LEU A 118 -6.57 4.36 -2.85
CA LEU A 118 -7.14 5.15 -3.91
C LEU A 118 -8.64 4.87 -4.02
N GLY A 119 -9.46 5.92 -4.06
CA GLY A 119 -10.89 5.84 -4.35
C GLY A 119 -11.17 6.25 -5.79
N PHE A 120 -12.00 5.46 -6.49
CA PHE A 120 -12.50 5.80 -7.82
C PHE A 120 -13.88 6.47 -7.69
N TRP A 121 -14.02 7.67 -8.25
CA TRP A 121 -15.22 8.49 -8.11
C TRP A 121 -15.78 8.90 -9.46
N THR A 122 -17.10 8.85 -9.60
CA THR A 122 -17.80 9.26 -10.82
C THR A 122 -19.05 10.08 -10.50
N ALA A 123 -19.39 10.99 -11.41
CA ALA A 123 -20.60 11.79 -11.36
C ALA A 123 -21.08 12.07 -12.80
N GLU A 124 -22.25 12.70 -12.94
CA GLU A 124 -22.74 13.07 -14.27
C GLU A 124 -21.86 14.13 -14.97
N ASP A 125 -21.20 14.99 -14.18
CA ASP A 125 -20.32 16.07 -14.62
C ASP A 125 -19.40 16.52 -13.47
N ASP A 126 -18.28 17.20 -13.77
CA ASP A 126 -17.28 17.65 -12.80
C ASP A 126 -17.79 18.75 -11.85
N TYR A 127 -18.87 19.44 -12.24
CA TYR A 127 -19.46 20.53 -11.45
C TYR A 127 -20.57 20.06 -10.51
N MET A 128 -20.73 18.74 -10.33
CA MET A 128 -21.74 18.18 -9.44
C MET A 128 -21.41 18.42 -7.96
N PRO A 129 -22.42 18.66 -7.11
CA PRO A 129 -22.19 18.82 -5.68
C PRO A 129 -21.75 17.48 -5.05
N PRO A 130 -21.05 17.50 -3.89
CA PRO A 130 -20.49 16.30 -3.24
C PRO A 130 -21.46 15.11 -3.12
N GLU A 131 -22.73 15.36 -2.82
CA GLU A 131 -23.77 14.34 -2.68
C GLU A 131 -24.18 13.62 -3.98
N ALA A 132 -23.79 14.15 -5.14
CA ALA A 132 -24.08 13.58 -6.46
C ALA A 132 -22.92 12.72 -6.99
N TRP A 133 -21.82 12.59 -6.24
CA TRP A 133 -20.71 11.71 -6.56
C TRP A 133 -20.94 10.29 -6.03
N TRP A 134 -20.59 9.31 -6.86
CA TRP A 134 -20.60 7.90 -6.50
C TRP A 134 -19.17 7.39 -6.34
N ARG A 135 -18.90 6.74 -5.22
CA ARG A 135 -17.68 5.96 -5.07
C ARG A 135 -17.88 4.63 -5.79
N VAL A 136 -17.09 4.37 -6.81
CA VAL A 136 -17.18 3.17 -7.66
C VAL A 136 -16.47 1.99 -7.00
N GLY A 137 -15.35 2.24 -6.33
CA GLY A 137 -14.48 1.22 -5.76
C GLY A 137 -13.17 1.80 -5.27
N GLY A 138 -12.23 0.94 -4.89
CA GLY A 138 -10.91 1.38 -4.44
C GLY A 138 -9.78 0.40 -4.79
N HIS A 139 -8.56 0.90 -4.70
CA HIS A 139 -7.34 0.17 -5.04
C HIS A 139 -6.19 0.60 -4.13
N TYR A 140 -5.36 -0.37 -3.73
CA TYR A 140 -4.18 -0.10 -2.92
C TYR A 140 -2.93 -0.05 -3.78
N VAL A 141 -2.12 0.98 -3.55
CA VAL A 141 -0.81 1.15 -4.19
C VAL A 141 0.24 1.49 -3.13
N THR A 142 1.52 1.27 -3.41
CA THR A 142 2.60 1.73 -2.53
C THR A 142 3.31 2.94 -3.10
N CYS A 143 3.75 3.85 -2.22
CA CYS A 143 4.54 5.00 -2.61
C CYS A 143 6.03 4.70 -2.48
N ALA A 144 6.75 4.68 -3.60
CA ALA A 144 8.19 4.39 -3.68
C ALA A 144 9.07 5.65 -3.65
N GLY A 145 8.50 6.83 -3.86
CA GLY A 145 9.25 8.08 -3.88
C GLY A 145 8.39 9.32 -3.98
N VAL A 146 8.98 10.46 -3.66
CA VAL A 146 8.31 11.76 -3.63
C VAL A 146 9.21 12.84 -4.21
N ASN A 147 8.61 13.79 -4.94
CA ASN A 147 9.26 15.03 -5.36
C ASN A 147 8.36 16.23 -5.04
N SER A 148 8.73 16.95 -3.99
CA SER A 148 7.94 18.04 -3.41
C SER A 148 8.08 19.36 -4.17
N ASP A 149 9.17 19.52 -4.92
CA ASP A 149 9.37 20.70 -5.77
C ASP A 149 8.35 20.74 -6.92
N THR A 150 7.91 19.56 -7.37
CA THR A 150 6.99 19.39 -8.50
C THR A 150 5.68 18.72 -8.12
N TRP A 151 5.44 18.43 -6.84
CA TRP A 151 4.24 17.76 -6.34
C TRP A 151 4.00 16.41 -7.02
N GLN A 152 4.93 15.48 -6.89
CA GLN A 152 4.86 14.17 -7.54
C GLN A 152 5.07 13.03 -6.55
N LEU A 153 4.37 11.93 -6.79
CA LEU A 153 4.59 10.64 -6.13
C LEU A 153 4.98 9.59 -7.17
N ALA A 154 5.97 8.77 -6.84
CA ALA A 154 6.32 7.57 -7.57
C ALA A 154 5.57 6.40 -6.93
N ILE A 155 4.75 5.71 -7.71
CA ILE A 155 3.80 4.70 -7.25
C ILE A 155 4.20 3.32 -7.78
N SER A 156 4.24 2.33 -6.90
CA SER A 156 4.27 0.93 -7.29
C SER A 156 2.86 0.37 -7.23
N ASP A 157 2.35 0.00 -8.39
CA ASP A 157 0.95 -0.40 -8.57
C ASP A 157 0.88 -1.89 -8.93
N PRO A 158 0.14 -2.72 -8.17
CA PRO A 158 0.01 -4.16 -8.46
C PRO A 158 -0.75 -4.50 -9.77
N MET A 159 -1.49 -3.54 -10.34
CA MET A 159 -2.30 -3.73 -11.55
C MET A 159 -1.70 -3.02 -12.77
N TRP A 160 -1.29 -1.76 -12.61
CA TRP A 160 -0.82 -0.92 -13.72
C TRP A 160 0.69 -0.78 -13.72
N ASP A 161 1.33 -1.32 -14.76
CA ASP A 161 2.78 -1.28 -14.93
C ASP A 161 3.12 -0.48 -16.21
N ILE A 162 3.04 0.85 -16.14
CA ILE A 162 3.22 1.70 -17.33
C ILE A 162 4.71 1.83 -17.66
N SER A 163 5.57 1.99 -16.65
CA SER A 163 7.02 2.18 -16.80
C SER A 163 7.82 0.88 -16.95
N ALA A 164 7.28 -0.29 -16.58
CA ALA A 164 7.87 -1.60 -16.80
C ALA A 164 6.90 -2.62 -17.46
N PRO A 165 6.27 -2.30 -18.62
CA PRO A 165 5.13 -3.03 -19.22
C PRO A 165 5.40 -4.49 -19.65
N ALA A 166 6.62 -4.99 -19.47
CA ALA A 166 6.95 -6.40 -19.60
C ALA A 166 6.53 -7.21 -18.34
N GLY A 167 6.22 -6.53 -17.23
CA GLY A 167 5.65 -7.10 -16.03
C GLY A 167 4.12 -7.19 -16.14
N GLY A 168 3.56 -8.40 -15.99
CA GLY A 168 2.14 -8.55 -15.64
C GLY A 168 1.98 -8.58 -14.12
N SER A 169 0.74 -8.43 -13.62
CA SER A 169 0.42 -8.47 -12.18
C SER A 169 1.00 -9.68 -11.42
N GLY A 170 1.23 -10.81 -12.10
CA GLY A 170 1.85 -12.01 -11.54
C GLY A 170 3.39 -12.03 -11.41
N VAL A 171 4.10 -10.96 -11.81
CA VAL A 171 5.58 -10.90 -11.74
C VAL A 171 6.13 -9.72 -10.94
N HIS A 172 5.28 -8.99 -10.21
CA HIS A 172 5.67 -7.89 -9.30
C HIS A 172 6.48 -8.36 -8.06
N ASN A 173 6.71 -9.67 -7.93
CA ASN A 173 7.65 -10.25 -6.96
C ASN A 173 9.11 -10.22 -7.44
N ASN A 174 9.37 -9.82 -8.68
CA ASN A 174 10.71 -9.64 -9.21
C ASN A 174 11.02 -8.14 -9.31
N THR A 175 12.05 -7.71 -8.58
CA THR A 175 12.51 -6.31 -8.54
C THR A 175 12.84 -5.70 -9.91
N THR A 176 13.07 -6.53 -10.92
CA THR A 176 13.30 -6.09 -12.31
C THR A 176 12.03 -5.57 -13.00
N TYR A 177 10.86 -5.97 -12.51
CA TYR A 177 9.55 -5.65 -13.08
C TYR A 177 8.67 -4.83 -12.12
N VAL A 178 9.25 -4.28 -11.06
CA VAL A 178 8.51 -3.34 -10.21
C VAL A 178 8.48 -1.99 -10.93
N SER A 179 7.27 -1.55 -11.29
CA SER A 179 7.02 -0.19 -11.80
C SER A 179 7.11 0.84 -10.68
N HIS A 180 7.64 2.01 -10.99
CA HIS A 180 7.54 3.20 -10.15
C HIS A 180 6.98 4.35 -11.01
N ASP A 181 5.69 4.26 -11.32
CA ASP A 181 5.01 5.22 -12.18
C ASP A 181 4.84 6.55 -11.45
N ILE A 182 5.28 7.63 -12.09
CA ILE A 182 5.29 8.97 -11.50
C ILE A 182 4.01 9.70 -11.88
N TYR A 183 3.25 10.12 -10.88
CA TYR A 183 2.02 10.88 -11.04
C TYR A 183 2.16 12.26 -10.38
N ASN A 184 1.59 13.28 -11.03
CA ASN A 184 1.42 14.57 -10.39
C ASN A 184 0.30 14.48 -9.36
N VAL A 185 0.52 15.07 -8.19
CA VAL A 185 -0.47 15.22 -7.14
C VAL A 185 -1.13 16.58 -7.31
N THR A 186 -2.45 16.58 -7.46
CA THR A 186 -3.23 17.79 -7.71
C THR A 186 -4.39 17.88 -6.73
N GLY A 187 -5.00 19.06 -6.62
CA GLY A 187 -6.23 19.21 -5.86
C GLY A 187 -7.35 18.37 -6.44
N THR A 188 -8.18 17.80 -5.58
CA THR A 188 -9.33 16.96 -5.95
C THR A 188 -10.62 17.78 -6.10
N PHE A 189 -11.51 17.34 -6.99
CA PHE A 189 -12.89 17.84 -7.09
C PHE A 189 -13.90 16.91 -6.42
N THR A 190 -13.42 15.75 -5.96
CA THR A 190 -14.26 14.69 -5.38
C THR A 190 -14.24 14.75 -3.85
N PRO A 191 -15.21 14.12 -3.18
CA PRO A 191 -15.41 14.29 -1.74
C PRO A 191 -14.59 13.34 -0.85
N GLY A 192 -13.85 12.38 -1.42
CA GLY A 192 -13.20 11.28 -0.69
C GLY A 192 -11.91 11.65 0.03
N GLY A 193 -11.24 12.73 -0.35
CA GLY A 193 -9.85 13.03 0.04
C GLY A 193 -9.50 14.51 -0.18
N ASN A 194 -8.20 14.80 -0.17
CA ASN A 194 -7.66 16.15 -0.43
C ASN A 194 -6.90 16.24 -1.76
N TRP A 195 -6.45 15.09 -2.27
CA TRP A 195 -5.49 15.01 -3.37
C TRP A 195 -5.87 13.94 -4.40
N SER A 196 -5.61 14.23 -5.66
CA SER A 196 -5.82 13.35 -6.80
C SER A 196 -4.50 13.04 -7.50
N LEU A 197 -4.38 11.83 -8.05
CA LEU A 197 -3.29 11.44 -8.94
C LEU A 197 -3.67 11.78 -10.38
N GLU A 198 -3.05 12.82 -10.95
CA GLU A 198 -3.38 13.31 -12.28
C GLU A 198 -3.14 12.25 -13.35
N ASN A 199 -4.12 12.05 -14.23
CA ASN A 199 -4.10 11.07 -15.32
C ASN A 199 -4.05 9.59 -14.89
N TYR A 200 -4.19 9.30 -13.60
CA TYR A 200 -4.26 7.94 -13.12
C TYR A 200 -5.58 7.27 -13.57
N ALA A 201 -5.50 6.06 -14.15
CA ALA A 201 -6.61 5.29 -14.69
C ALA A 201 -7.44 5.95 -15.83
N VAL A 202 -6.94 7.04 -16.44
CA VAL A 202 -7.64 7.73 -17.54
C VAL A 202 -7.74 6.83 -18.78
N GLY A 203 -8.95 6.71 -19.36
CA GLY A 203 -9.19 5.93 -20.58
C GLY A 203 -9.62 4.47 -20.37
N ASP A 204 -9.80 4.05 -19.11
CA ASP A 204 -10.59 2.90 -18.64
C ASP A 204 -10.48 1.55 -19.38
N PRO A 205 -9.34 0.83 -19.28
CA PRO A 205 -9.33 -0.60 -19.58
C PRO A 205 -9.47 -1.51 -18.34
N GLY A 206 -9.59 -0.99 -17.12
CA GLY A 206 -9.40 -1.79 -15.89
C GLY A 206 -10.34 -1.54 -14.71
N ILE A 207 -11.24 -0.55 -14.77
CA ILE A 207 -12.03 -0.13 -13.59
C ILE A 207 -12.95 -1.24 -13.07
N ALA A 208 -13.42 -2.11 -13.97
CA ALA A 208 -14.24 -3.27 -13.62
C ALA A 208 -13.61 -4.16 -12.52
N ASN A 209 -12.28 -4.25 -12.44
CA ASN A 209 -11.60 -5.04 -11.42
C ASN A 209 -11.67 -4.41 -10.01
N PHE A 210 -11.91 -3.10 -9.93
CA PHE A 210 -11.92 -2.35 -8.68
C PHE A 210 -13.33 -2.03 -8.20
N MET A 211 -14.35 -2.23 -9.04
CA MET A 211 -15.74 -1.93 -8.70
C MET A 211 -16.18 -2.65 -7.41
N GLY A 212 -16.60 -1.88 -6.42
CA GLY A 212 -17.05 -2.38 -5.13
C GLY A 212 -15.95 -2.96 -4.23
N GLN A 213 -14.68 -2.87 -4.60
CA GLN A 213 -13.54 -3.31 -3.80
C GLN A 213 -13.13 -2.23 -2.79
N ASN A 214 -12.50 -2.65 -1.67
CA ASN A 214 -11.76 -1.79 -0.73
C ASN A 214 -12.59 -0.57 -0.30
N ALA A 215 -13.66 -0.81 0.47
CA ALA A 215 -14.57 0.25 0.90
C ALA A 215 -13.86 1.35 1.71
N ASN A 216 -14.37 2.57 1.62
CA ASN A 216 -13.97 3.67 2.51
C ASN A 216 -14.94 3.69 3.71
N PRO A 217 -14.49 3.33 4.92
CA PRO A 217 -15.37 3.19 6.09
C PRO A 217 -15.97 4.51 6.57
N ASN A 218 -15.31 5.64 6.26
CA ASN A 218 -15.77 6.98 6.65
C ASN A 218 -16.48 7.72 5.50
N SER A 219 -16.64 7.10 4.34
CA SER A 219 -17.46 7.67 3.26
C SER A 219 -18.93 7.63 3.66
N SER A 220 -19.45 8.79 4.06
CA SER A 220 -20.91 9.00 4.20
C SER A 220 -21.65 9.01 2.86
N LEU A 221 -20.90 9.01 1.75
CA LEU A 221 -21.43 9.04 0.40
C LEU A 221 -21.64 7.64 -0.14
N PRO A 222 -22.66 7.47 -0.98
CA PRO A 222 -23.06 6.15 -1.42
C PRO A 222 -22.05 5.54 -2.40
N VAL A 223 -21.82 4.24 -2.24
CA VAL A 223 -21.20 3.40 -3.26
C VAL A 223 -22.18 3.28 -4.42
N GLY A 224 -21.71 3.52 -5.65
CA GLY A 224 -22.56 3.56 -6.82
C GLY A 224 -21.94 2.92 -8.05
N PRO A 225 -22.70 2.85 -9.14
CA PRO A 225 -22.22 2.23 -10.37
C PRO A 225 -21.15 3.08 -11.03
N TYR A 226 -20.29 2.42 -11.80
CA TYR A 226 -19.55 3.12 -12.84
C TYR A 226 -20.51 3.55 -13.95
N LEU A 227 -20.56 4.86 -14.26
CA LEU A 227 -21.48 5.42 -15.24
C LEU A 227 -21.03 5.19 -16.69
N GLY A 228 -19.78 4.75 -16.90
CA GLY A 228 -19.20 4.46 -18.21
C GLY A 228 -18.20 5.52 -18.66
N PRO A 229 -17.45 5.25 -19.75
CA PRO A 229 -16.29 6.05 -20.16
C PRO A 229 -16.61 7.45 -20.69
N MET A 230 -17.89 7.80 -20.82
CA MET A 230 -18.33 9.14 -21.21
C MET A 230 -18.49 10.09 -20.03
N PHE A 231 -18.44 9.57 -18.81
CA PHE A 231 -18.61 10.33 -17.58
C PHE A 231 -17.26 10.55 -16.90
N PRO A 232 -17.11 11.63 -16.12
CA PRO A 232 -15.91 11.83 -15.33
C PRO A 232 -15.58 10.64 -14.45
N LEU A 233 -14.30 10.28 -14.44
CA LEU A 233 -13.70 9.34 -13.52
C LEU A 233 -12.50 10.03 -12.89
N HIS A 234 -12.54 10.19 -11.58
CA HIS A 234 -11.47 10.77 -10.81
C HIS A 234 -10.92 9.75 -9.83
N VAL A 235 -9.62 9.82 -9.59
CA VAL A 235 -8.93 8.98 -8.62
C VAL A 235 -8.35 9.84 -7.52
N GLU A 236 -8.62 9.44 -6.29
CA GLU A 236 -8.38 10.26 -5.12
C GLU A 236 -7.67 9.46 -4.02
N ILE A 237 -6.77 10.10 -3.30
CA ILE A 237 -6.10 9.51 -2.14
C ILE A 237 -7.02 9.66 -0.93
N GLU A 238 -7.64 8.56 -0.50
CA GLU A 238 -8.60 8.55 0.62
C GLU A 238 -7.91 8.27 1.96
N TYR A 239 -6.94 7.36 1.96
CA TYR A 239 -6.14 7.03 3.15
C TYR A 239 -4.68 6.80 2.78
N ALA A 240 -3.81 7.01 3.76
CA ALA A 240 -2.47 6.45 3.77
C ALA A 240 -2.26 5.59 5.02
N VAL A 241 -1.61 4.46 4.85
CA VAL A 241 -1.17 3.55 5.92
C VAL A 241 0.35 3.52 5.86
N ALA A 242 1.01 3.91 6.94
CA ALA A 242 2.46 3.88 7.07
C ALA A 242 2.87 2.88 8.15
N VAL A 243 3.93 2.12 7.88
CA VAL A 243 4.61 1.29 8.89
C VAL A 243 6.03 1.81 9.06
N SER A 244 6.41 2.02 10.31
CA SER A 244 7.56 2.85 10.66
C SER A 244 8.34 2.23 11.83
N PRO A 245 9.68 2.24 11.82
CA PRO A 245 10.45 1.82 12.99
C PRO A 245 10.17 2.73 14.19
N ILE A 246 10.05 2.14 15.38
CA ILE A 246 9.98 2.91 16.61
C ILE A 246 11.38 3.50 16.86
N VAL A 247 11.50 4.82 16.70
CA VAL A 247 12.70 5.55 17.09
C VAL A 247 12.74 5.58 18.62
N VAL A 248 13.54 4.70 19.22
CA VAL A 248 13.98 4.89 20.60
C VAL A 248 14.98 6.04 20.55
N ASP A 249 14.67 7.18 21.19
CA ASP A 249 15.58 8.33 21.29
C ASP A 249 16.98 7.87 21.73
N ALA A 250 17.87 7.64 20.76
CA ALA A 250 19.26 7.34 21.02
C ALA A 250 19.88 8.65 21.49
N THR A 251 19.91 8.84 22.81
CA THR A 251 20.67 9.94 23.40
C THR A 251 22.14 9.70 23.08
N LEU A 252 22.76 10.57 22.28
CA LEU A 252 24.20 10.54 22.05
C LEU A 252 24.90 10.82 23.39
N VAL A 253 25.32 9.76 24.10
CA VAL A 253 26.19 9.88 25.27
C VAL A 253 27.63 9.78 24.79
N GLY A 254 28.18 10.90 24.31
CA GLY A 254 29.57 10.97 23.88
C GLY A 254 30.04 12.42 23.79
N ASN A 255 31.17 12.72 24.42
CA ASN A 255 31.83 14.02 24.27
C ASN A 255 32.41 14.11 22.86
N VAL A 256 31.81 14.96 22.01
CA VAL A 256 32.43 15.36 20.75
C VAL A 256 33.65 16.21 21.10
N THR A 257 34.85 15.68 20.86
CA THR A 257 36.09 16.46 20.88
C THR A 257 36.42 16.81 19.44
N PHE A 258 36.52 18.10 19.15
CA PHE A 258 37.03 18.59 17.89
C PHE A 258 38.56 18.62 17.99
N GLU A 259 39.24 17.91 17.08
CA GLU A 259 40.68 18.11 16.80
C GLU A 259 40.88 19.25 15.80
#